data_AF-A0A951PQR3-F1
#
_entry.id   AF-A0A951PQR3-F1
#
_cell.length_a   1.000
_cell.length_b   1.000
_cell.length_c   1.000
_cell.angle_alpha   90.00
_cell.angle_beta   90.00
_cell.angle_gamma   90.00
#
_symmetry.space_group_name_H-M   'P 1'
#
loop_
_entity.id
_entity.type
_entity.pdbx_description
1 polymer ?
#
loop_
_entity_poly.entity_id
_entity_poly.type
_entity_poly.pdbx_seq_one_letter_code
_entity_poly.pdbx_strand_id
1 'polypeptide(L)' 'MKDSSVVASPWTNPLPLEEFAATKVVIYSYDDRWVPITFSNLAEAIKIYHQALLHGAEIFVFPPDSTLDHSTIGLLSSL' A
#
# COMPACT_ATOMS: atom_id res chain seq x y z
N MET A 1 -6.73 28.30 -24.47
CA MET A 1 -6.28 27.99 -23.09
C MET A 1 -6.10 26.50 -23.02
N LYS A 2 -4.94 26.02 -22.59
CA LYS A 2 -4.51 24.62 -22.72
C LYS A 2 -5.21 23.83 -21.61
N ASP A 3 -6.09 22.91 -21.98
CA ASP A 3 -6.66 21.95 -21.05
C ASP A 3 -5.53 21.10 -20.45
N SER A 4 -5.16 21.40 -19.20
CA SER A 4 -4.30 20.54 -18.40
C SER A 4 -5.14 19.33 -18.00
N SER A 5 -5.15 18.31 -18.85
CA SER A 5 -5.62 16.98 -18.47
C SER A 5 -4.65 16.44 -17.43
N VAL A 6 -4.99 16.61 -16.15
CA VAL A 6 -4.43 15.82 -15.07
C VAL A 6 -4.73 14.37 -15.43
N VAL A 7 -3.72 13.65 -15.89
CA VAL A 7 -3.78 12.20 -16.05
C VAL A 7 -3.85 11.66 -14.62
N ALA A 8 -5.06 11.57 -14.08
CA ALA A 8 -5.32 10.87 -12.85
C ALA A 8 -4.99 9.40 -13.14
N SER A 9 -3.89 8.93 -12.55
CA SER A 9 -3.60 7.50 -12.58
C SER A 9 -4.85 6.77 -12.05
N PRO A 10 -5.34 5.72 -12.73
CA PRO A 10 -6.47 4.93 -12.23
C PRO A 10 -6.18 4.31 -10.86
N TRP A 11 -4.92 4.35 -10.41
CA TRP A 11 -4.44 3.89 -9.12
C TRP A 11 -4.36 4.98 -8.04
N THR A 12 -4.91 6.18 -8.31
CA THR A 12 -5.02 7.22 -7.30
C THR A 12 -6.23 6.91 -6.41
N ASN A 13 -6.09 5.90 -5.55
CA ASN A 13 -7.13 5.60 -4.57
C ASN A 13 -7.22 6.80 -3.60
N PRO A 14 -8.36 7.49 -3.50
CA PRO A 14 -8.50 8.53 -2.49
C PRO A 14 -8.16 7.95 -1.13
N LEU A 15 -7.51 8.76 -0.28
CA LEU A 15 -7.26 8.38 1.09
C LEU A 15 -8.59 7.89 1.71
N PRO A 16 -8.55 6.79 2.46
CA PRO A 16 -9.74 6.13 2.97
C PRO A 16 -10.61 7.10 3.76
N LEU A 17 -11.93 6.93 3.62
CA LEU A 17 -12.92 7.64 4.43
C LEU A 17 -12.60 7.41 5.93
N GLU A 18 -12.93 8.37 6.77
CA GLU A 18 -12.63 8.37 8.21
C GLU A 18 -13.11 7.08 8.91
N GLU A 19 -14.19 6.48 8.42
CA GLU A 19 -14.73 5.20 8.89
C GLU A 19 -13.75 4.01 8.75
N PHE A 20 -12.85 4.05 7.77
CA PHE A 20 -11.86 3.00 7.53
C PHE A 20 -10.49 3.30 8.15
N ALA A 21 -10.32 4.47 8.77
CA ALA A 21 -9.05 4.86 9.37
C ALA A 21 -8.60 3.87 10.47
N ALA A 22 -9.56 3.31 11.22
CA ALA A 22 -9.34 2.33 12.28
C ALA A 22 -9.25 0.87 11.78
N THR A 23 -9.49 0.62 10.49
CA THR A 23 -9.42 -0.72 9.91
C THR A 23 -8.01 -1.28 10.07
N LYS A 24 -7.91 -2.48 10.63
CA LYS A 24 -6.63 -3.18 10.74
C LYS A 24 -6.14 -3.55 9.35
N VAL A 25 -4.84 -3.43 9.14
CA VAL A 25 -4.11 -3.82 7.93
C VAL A 25 -2.78 -4.45 8.33
N VAL A 26 -2.18 -5.17 7.39
CA VAL A 26 -0.83 -5.70 7.50
C VAL A 26 0.06 -4.98 6.50
N ILE A 27 1.25 -4.61 6.94
CA ILE A 27 2.26 -3.95 6.11
C ILE A 27 3.31 -4.99 5.76
N TYR A 28 3.65 -5.07 4.47
CA TYR A 28 4.71 -5.91 3.94
C TYR A 28 5.84 -5.05 3.39
N SER A 29 7.08 -5.48 3.60
CA SER A 29 8.27 -4.93 2.94
C SER A 29 8.90 -5.96 2.02
N TYR A 30 9.59 -5.52 0.99
CA TYR A 30 10.36 -6.40 0.12
C TYR A 30 11.79 -6.56 0.65
N ASP A 31 12.20 -7.80 0.86
CA ASP A 31 13.58 -8.18 1.20
C ASP A 31 13.84 -9.60 0.65
N ASP A 32 14.23 -9.70 -0.62
CA ASP A 32 14.27 -10.91 -1.49
C ASP A 32 12.91 -11.64 -1.67
N ARG A 33 11.95 -11.37 -0.77
CA ARG A 33 10.57 -11.85 -0.73
C ARG A 33 9.72 -10.83 0.05
N TRP A 34 8.41 -10.86 -0.16
CA TRP A 34 7.48 -10.08 0.66
C TRP A 34 7.41 -10.65 2.08
N VAL A 35 7.78 -9.84 3.08
CA VAL A 35 7.73 -10.20 4.50
C VAL A 35 6.77 -9.29 5.26
N PRO A 36 5.86 -9.84 6.10
CA PRO A 36 5.00 -9.02 6.94
C PRO A 36 5.85 -8.38 8.04
N ILE A 37 5.80 -7.06 8.17
CA ILE A 37 6.59 -6.34 9.18
C ILE A 37 5.76 -5.93 10.39
N THR A 38 4.49 -5.57 10.20
CA THR A 38 3.62 -5.16 11.30
C THR A 38 2.14 -5.16 10.91
N PHE A 39 1.28 -5.16 11.93
CA PHE A 39 -0.15 -4.87 11.81
C PHE A 39 -0.44 -3.50 12.43
N SER A 40 -1.14 -2.65 11.71
CA SER A 40 -1.53 -1.32 12.21
C SER A 40 -2.95 -0.98 11.76
N ASN A 41 -3.46 0.16 12.21
CA ASN A 41 -4.62 0.75 11.56
C ASN A 41 -4.21 1.35 10.19
N LEU A 42 -5.17 1.51 9.29
CA LEU A 42 -4.92 1.98 7.93
C LEU A 42 -4.36 3.40 7.90
N ALA A 43 -4.80 4.29 8.80
CA ALA A 43 -4.27 5.66 8.87
C ALA A 43 -2.77 5.69 9.23
N GLU A 44 -2.33 4.79 10.11
CA GLU A 44 -0.93 4.61 10.47
C GLU A 44 -0.13 3.97 9.33
N ALA A 45 -0.70 2.97 8.64
CA ALA A 45 -0.06 2.35 7.48
C ALA A 45 0.20 3.35 6.35
N ILE A 46 -0.73 4.29 6.12
CA ILE A 46 -0.55 5.38 5.16
C ILE A 46 0.63 6.29 5.57
N LYS A 47 0.74 6.65 6.85
CA LYS A 47 1.88 7.44 7.34
C LYS A 47 3.20 6.70 7.11
N ILE A 48 3.23 5.40 7.40
CA ILE A 48 4.40 4.55 7.19
C ILE A 48 4.75 4.48 5.70
N TYR A 49 3.76 4.36 4.81
CA TYR A 49 3.97 4.38 3.35
C TYR A 49 4.64 5.68 2.88
N HIS A 50 4.15 6.83 3.35
CA HIS A 50 4.78 8.11 3.00
C HIS A 50 6.20 8.23 3.54
N GLN A 51 6.48 7.72 4.75
CA GLN A 51 7.84 7.68 5.30
C GLN A 51 8.74 6.74 4.48
N ALA A 52 8.26 5.55 4.11
CA ALA A 52 9.00 4.59 3.29
C ALA A 52 9.39 5.18 1.94
N LEU A 53 8.46 5.88 1.26
CA LEU A 53 8.75 6.60 0.01
C LEU A 53 9.87 7.63 0.18
N LEU A 54 9.89 8.38 1.28
CA LEU A 54 10.97 9.35 1.56
C LEU A 54 12.33 8.68 1.78
N HIS A 55 12.34 7.42 2.22
CA HIS A 55 13.55 6.62 2.46
C HIS A 55 13.92 5.70 1.29
N GLY A 56 13.17 5.72 0.19
CA GLY A 56 13.40 4.83 -0.97
C GLY A 56 13.08 3.36 -0.68
N ALA A 57 12.23 3.09 0.31
CA ALA A 57 11.77 1.76 0.65
C ALA A 57 10.40 1.47 0.02
N GLU A 58 10.24 0.25 -0.49
CA GLU A 58 8.97 -0.23 -1.03
C GLU A 58 8.21 -1.04 0.01
N ILE A 59 6.99 -0.59 0.30
CA ILE A 59 6.07 -1.31 1.18
C ILE A 59 4.70 -1.44 0.51
N PHE A 60 3.99 -2.52 0.83
CA PHE A 60 2.61 -2.71 0.45
C PHE A 60 1.73 -2.86 1.69
N VAL A 61 0.50 -2.37 1.59
CA VAL A 61 -0.51 -2.41 2.65
C VAL A 61 -1.65 -3.29 2.19
N PHE A 62 -1.98 -4.31 2.98
CA PHE A 62 -3.03 -5.27 2.68
C PHE A 62 -4.04 -5.41 3.82
N PRO A 63 -5.29 -5.79 3.54
CA PRO A 63 -6.20 -6.27 4.57
C PRO A 63 -5.59 -7.46 5.33
N PRO A 64 -5.85 -7.63 6.63
CA PRO A 64 -5.22 -8.66 7.45
C PRO A 64 -5.65 -10.07 7.04
N ASP A 65 -6.82 -10.20 6.42
CA ASP A 65 -7.39 -11.47 5.96
C ASP A 65 -7.02 -11.79 4.50
N SER A 66 -6.28 -10.91 3.80
CA SER A 66 -5.78 -11.24 2.48
C SER A 66 -4.66 -12.26 2.65
N THR A 67 -4.97 -13.51 2.33
CA THR A 67 -3.94 -14.54 2.19
C THR A 67 -3.07 -14.14 0.99
N LEU A 68 -1.84 -13.68 1.26
CA LEU A 68 -0.81 -13.59 0.22
C LEU A 68 -0.42 -15.03 -0.11
N ASP A 69 -1.19 -15.68 -0.95
CA ASP A 69 -0.81 -16.96 -1.52
C ASP A 69 0.36 -16.76 -2.51
N HIS A 70 1.00 -17.87 -2.89
CA HIS A 70 2.13 -17.84 -3.82
C HIS A 70 1.80 -17.14 -5.16
N SER A 71 0.52 -17.13 -5.58
CA SER A 71 0.03 -16.43 -6.77
C SER A 71 0.05 -14.91 -6.60
N THR A 72 -0.37 -14.40 -5.44
CA THR A 72 -0.45 -12.96 -5.16
C THR A 72 0.93 -12.33 -5.01
N ILE A 73 1.87 -13.05 -4.40
CA ILE A 73 3.28 -12.62 -4.27
C ILE A 73 3.94 -12.49 -5.65
N GLY A 74 3.66 -13.42 -6.58
CA GLY A 74 4.21 -13.40 -7.94
C GLY A 74 3.73 -12.22 -8.80
N LEU A 75 2.50 -11.72 -8.56
CA LEU A 75 1.96 -10.54 -9.24
C LEU A 75 2.66 -9.25 -8.78
N LEU A 76 2.95 -9.12 -7.48
CA LEU A 76 3.63 -7.94 -6.94
C LEU A 76 5.09 -7.85 -7.39
N SER A 77 5.76 -8.99 -7.61
CA SER A 77 7.13 -9.02 -8.16
C SER A 77 7.22 -8.79 -9.68
N SER A 78 6.07 -8.68 -10.37
CA SER A 78 5.98 -8.49 -11.82
C SER A 78 5.54 -7.07 -12.22
N LEU A 79 5.26 -6.20 -11.24
CA LEU A 79 5.00 -4.76 -11.41
C LEU A 79 6.32 -3.98 -11.39
#